data_AF-U3GAV7-F1
#
_entry.id   AF-U3GAV7-F1
#
_cell.length_a   1.000
_cell.length_b   1.000
_cell.length_c   1.000
_cell.angle_alpha   90.00
_cell.angle_beta   90.00
_cell.angle_gamma   90.00
#
_symmetry.space_group_name_H-M   'P 1'
#
loop_
_entity.id
_entity.type
_entity.pdbx_description
1 polymer ?
#
loop_
_entity_poly.entity_id
_entity_poly.type
_entity_poly.pdbx_seq_one_letter_code
_entity_poly.pdbx_strand_id
1 'polypeptide(L)'
;MLADLSQEHVKQFKARMQRWVAPSHVALRNRPDQLSKLHGLAAIDAELFLEEALIHERPSDPRYADPVQVARLLTLSELWVMGMYEFARRWAEEARDNLPEGSDHRVLVHSMRDALARVRMPMAKEKPTSRRKIEGDFGIAIPVAFTDGKVGWQVGPSAAIARVDLADDVICTLERLGSTNQQGTIQHSTDGARSSPPIQI
;
A
#
# COMPACT_ATOMS: atom_id res chain seq x y z
N MET A 1 20.22 8.09 10.66
CA MET A 1 19.18 8.55 11.61
C MET A 1 18.47 7.33 12.20
N LEU A 2 19.21 6.42 12.87
CA LEU A 2 18.70 5.15 13.41
C LEU A 2 19.44 4.73 14.70
N ALA A 3 20.12 5.65 15.38
CA ALA A 3 21.10 5.30 16.41
C ALA A 3 20.55 5.16 17.84
N ASP A 4 19.23 5.33 18.08
CA ASP A 4 18.67 5.12 19.42
C ASP A 4 17.16 4.80 19.38
N LEU A 5 16.78 3.81 18.58
CA LEU A 5 15.43 3.25 18.67
C LEU A 5 15.35 2.36 19.91
N SER A 6 14.40 2.67 20.80
CA SER A 6 14.06 1.77 21.91
C SER A 6 13.78 0.35 21.39
N GLN A 7 14.02 -0.67 22.21
CA GLN A 7 13.70 -2.06 21.85
C GLN A 7 12.23 -2.22 21.43
N GLU A 8 11.35 -1.39 21.98
CA GLU A 8 9.93 -1.35 21.61
C GLU A 8 9.71 -0.83 20.18
N HIS A 9 10.37 0.25 19.77
CA HIS A 9 10.27 0.74 18.38
C HIS A 9 10.80 -0.30 17.37
N VAL A 10 11.90 -0.98 17.68
CA VAL A 10 12.43 -2.05 16.83
C VAL A 10 11.41 -3.19 16.70
N LYS A 11 10.74 -3.54 17.80
CA LYS A 11 9.69 -4.57 17.81
C LYS A 11 8.48 -4.15 16.98
N GLN A 12 8.00 -2.91 17.15
CA GLN A 12 6.87 -2.36 16.39
C GLN A 12 7.18 -2.25 14.89
N PHE A 13 8.38 -1.79 14.52
CA PHE A 13 8.84 -1.78 13.13
C PHE A 13 8.79 -3.17 12.51
N LYS A 14 9.38 -4.16 13.19
CA LYS A 14 9.39 -5.56 12.72
C LYS A 14 7.98 -6.12 12.60
N ALA A 15 7.10 -5.84 13.56
CA ALA A 15 5.71 -6.26 13.52
C ALA A 15 4.97 -5.64 12.33
N ARG A 16 5.18 -4.34 12.06
CA ARG A 16 4.60 -3.66 10.91
C ARG A 16 5.13 -4.22 9.60
N MET A 17 6.45 -4.42 9.48
CA MET A 17 7.07 -5.05 8.33
C MET A 17 6.55 -6.47 8.07
N GLN A 18 6.35 -7.28 9.11
CA GLN A 18 5.82 -8.63 8.98
C GLN A 18 4.43 -8.65 8.32
N ARG A 19 3.55 -7.67 8.65
CA ARG A 19 2.23 -7.52 8.01
C ARG A 19 2.33 -7.34 6.49
N TRP A 20 3.41 -6.72 6.00
CA TRP A 20 3.66 -6.59 4.57
C TRP A 20 4.31 -7.82 3.96
N VAL A 21 5.35 -8.35 4.60
CA VAL A 21 6.25 -9.34 4.03
C VAL A 21 5.52 -10.65 3.70
N ALA A 22 4.71 -11.16 4.63
CA ALA A 22 4.03 -12.44 4.45
C ALA A 22 3.09 -12.44 3.22
N PRO A 23 2.11 -11.52 3.10
CA PRO A 23 1.23 -11.50 1.94
C PRO A 23 1.94 -11.08 0.64
N SER A 24 2.98 -10.24 0.71
CA SER A 24 3.77 -9.86 -0.47
C SER A 24 4.43 -11.06 -1.14
N HIS A 25 5.02 -11.99 -0.37
CA HIS A 25 5.64 -13.20 -0.91
C HIS A 25 4.63 -14.09 -1.65
N VAL A 26 3.42 -14.22 -1.10
CA VAL A 26 2.38 -15.07 -1.72
C VAL A 26 1.81 -14.40 -2.97
N ALA A 27 1.49 -13.11 -2.89
CA ALA A 27 0.87 -12.36 -3.98
C ALA A 27 1.84 -12.12 -5.16
N LEU A 28 3.14 -11.99 -4.89
CA LEU A 28 4.18 -11.71 -5.89
C LEU A 28 5.11 -12.90 -6.15
N ARG A 29 4.71 -14.14 -5.84
CA ARG A 29 5.56 -15.33 -5.97
C ARG A 29 6.21 -15.49 -7.36
N ASN A 30 5.55 -15.01 -8.41
CA ASN A 30 6.00 -15.06 -9.80
C ASN A 30 6.60 -13.73 -10.30
N ARG A 31 6.89 -12.78 -9.40
CA ARG A 31 7.37 -11.41 -9.72
C ARG A 31 8.49 -10.96 -8.76
N PRO A 32 9.65 -11.63 -8.76
CA PRO A 32 10.74 -11.32 -7.84
C PRO A 32 11.29 -9.90 -8.00
N ASP A 33 11.22 -9.31 -9.20
CA ASP A 33 11.66 -7.94 -9.51
C ASP A 33 10.75 -6.85 -8.91
N GLN A 34 9.53 -7.22 -8.52
CA GLN A 34 8.55 -6.32 -7.88
C GLN A 34 8.57 -6.46 -6.37
N LEU A 35 8.95 -7.64 -5.85
CA LEU A 35 8.99 -7.93 -4.43
C LEU A 35 9.93 -7.00 -3.67
N SER A 36 11.14 -6.75 -4.20
CA SER A 36 12.12 -5.85 -3.56
C SER A 36 11.62 -4.40 -3.50
N LYS A 37 10.94 -3.93 -4.55
CA LYS A 37 10.34 -2.58 -4.60
C LYS A 37 9.22 -2.44 -3.57
N LEU A 38 8.34 -3.44 -3.49
CA LEU A 38 7.26 -3.46 -2.51
C LEU A 38 7.79 -3.50 -1.08
N HIS A 39 8.84 -4.29 -0.80
CA HIS A 39 9.48 -4.30 0.51
C HIS A 39 10.13 -2.96 0.87
N GLY A 40 10.71 -2.25 -0.10
CA GLY A 40 11.20 -0.88 0.10
C GLY A 40 10.08 0.09 0.48
N LEU A 41 8.93 0.01 -0.20
CA LEU A 41 7.74 0.81 0.15
C LEU A 41 7.15 0.40 1.51
N ALA A 42 7.20 -0.88 1.86
CA ALA A 42 6.77 -1.39 3.17
C ALA A 42 7.66 -0.84 4.30
N ALA A 43 8.97 -0.74 4.07
CA ALA A 43 9.90 -0.15 5.04
C ALA A 43 9.58 1.33 5.30
N ILE A 44 9.29 2.09 4.24
CA ILE A 44 8.84 3.49 4.37
C ILE A 44 7.53 3.57 5.17
N ASP A 45 6.53 2.73 4.88
CA ASP A 45 5.29 2.67 5.67
C ASP A 45 5.55 2.36 7.15
N ALA A 46 6.44 1.42 7.43
CA ALA A 46 6.79 1.04 8.80
C ALA A 46 7.51 2.15 9.55
N GLU A 47 8.40 2.91 8.89
CA GLU A 47 9.03 4.11 9.47
C GLU A 47 7.99 5.20 9.76
N LEU A 48 7.10 5.49 8.80
CA LEU A 48 6.03 6.47 8.96
C LEU A 48 5.07 6.09 10.09
N PHE A 49 4.74 4.81 10.22
CA PHE A 49 3.88 4.30 11.28
C PHE A 49 4.47 4.55 12.69
N LEU A 50 5.80 4.39 12.83
CA LEU A 50 6.47 4.71 14.10
C LEU A 50 6.53 6.21 14.36
N GLU A 51 6.81 7.01 13.33
CA GLU A 51 6.84 8.47 13.47
C GLU A 51 5.47 9.04 13.86
N GLU A 52 4.37 8.50 13.32
CA GLU A 52 2.99 8.84 13.71
C GLU A 52 2.73 8.52 15.19
N ALA A 53 3.15 7.34 15.68
CA ALA A 53 3.00 6.96 17.08
C ALA A 53 3.75 7.91 18.02
N LEU A 54 4.97 8.33 17.64
CA LEU A 54 5.77 9.29 18.41
C LEU A 54 5.14 10.67 18.51
N ILE A 55 4.39 11.10 17.48
CA ILE A 55 3.64 12.37 17.53
C ILE A 55 2.45 12.23 18.47
N HIS A 56 1.75 11.09 18.43
CA HIS A 56 0.61 10.81 19.31
C HIS A 56 0.98 10.80 20.80
N GLU A 57 2.15 10.23 21.15
CA GLU A 57 2.61 10.10 22.54
C GLU A 57 3.03 11.42 23.20
N ARG A 58 3.12 12.53 22.44
CA ARG A 58 3.47 13.84 23.00
C ARG A 58 2.24 14.48 23.65
N PRO A 59 2.34 14.99 24.90
CA PRO A 59 1.20 15.53 25.67
C PRO A 59 0.63 16.86 25.13
N SER A 60 1.17 17.40 24.03
CA SER A 60 0.67 18.58 23.34
C SER A 60 -0.10 18.17 22.08
N ASP A 61 -1.18 18.89 21.75
CA ASP A 61 -1.94 18.71 20.50
C ASP A 61 -0.99 18.44 19.31
N PRO A 62 -1.25 17.45 18.43
CA PRO A 62 -0.43 17.18 17.25
C PRO A 62 -0.22 18.40 16.35
N ARG A 63 -1.11 19.41 16.42
CA ARG A 63 -0.95 20.72 15.77
C ARG A 63 0.21 21.57 16.34
N TYR A 64 0.68 21.27 17.54
CA TYR A 64 1.84 21.85 18.21
C TYR A 64 3.07 20.93 18.19
N ALA A 65 3.01 19.78 17.51
CA ALA A 65 4.21 19.02 17.18
C ALA A 65 5.15 19.89 16.33
N ASP A 66 6.46 19.58 16.37
CA ASP A 66 7.47 20.28 15.59
C ASP A 66 7.00 20.41 14.12
N PRO A 67 6.75 21.65 13.62
CA PRO A 67 6.23 21.87 12.28
C PRO A 67 7.10 21.25 11.19
N VAL A 68 8.42 21.17 11.42
CA VAL A 68 9.36 20.53 10.49
C VAL A 68 9.15 19.02 10.47
N GLN A 69 8.92 18.40 11.63
CA GLN A 69 8.65 16.97 11.73
C GLN A 69 7.32 16.60 11.06
N VAL A 70 6.26 17.38 11.29
CA VAL A 70 4.96 17.16 10.65
C VAL A 70 5.05 17.35 9.14
N ALA A 71 5.71 18.41 8.67
CA ALA A 71 5.92 18.65 7.24
C ALA A 71 6.69 17.49 6.58
N ARG A 72 7.77 17.02 7.21
CA ARG A 72 8.51 15.85 6.75
C ARG A 72 7.62 14.61 6.65
N LEU A 73 6.82 14.33 7.68
CA LEU A 73 5.92 13.18 7.73
C LEU A 73 4.89 13.23 6.58
N LEU A 74 4.28 14.40 6.35
CA LEU A 74 3.35 14.62 5.24
C LEU A 74 4.04 14.42 3.88
N THR A 75 5.21 15.02 3.65
CA THR A 75 5.94 14.88 2.40
C THR A 75 6.34 13.44 2.12
N LEU A 76 6.85 12.71 3.11
CA LEU A 76 7.18 11.29 2.94
C LEU A 76 5.93 10.44 2.68
N SER A 77 4.80 10.78 3.31
CA SER A 77 3.52 10.11 3.07
C SER A 77 3.05 10.30 1.62
N GLU A 78 3.23 11.49 1.06
CA GLU A 78 2.95 11.77 -0.36
C GLU A 78 3.87 10.98 -1.28
N LEU A 79 5.18 10.95 -1.00
CA LEU A 79 6.15 10.16 -1.77
C LEU A 79 5.82 8.66 -1.72
N TRP A 80 5.41 8.16 -0.55
CA TRP A 80 4.97 6.79 -0.37
C TRP A 80 3.73 6.47 -1.21
N VAL A 81 2.70 7.32 -1.17
CA VAL A 81 1.49 7.13 -1.99
C VAL A 81 1.83 7.16 -3.47
N MET A 82 2.73 8.04 -3.92
CA MET A 82 3.16 8.07 -5.31
C MET A 82 3.86 6.76 -5.72
N GLY A 83 4.79 6.28 -4.90
CA GLY A 83 5.48 5.01 -5.16
C GLY A 83 4.52 3.82 -5.19
N MET A 84 3.63 3.75 -4.21
CA MET A 84 2.63 2.69 -4.10
C MET A 84 1.60 2.73 -5.24
N TYR A 85 1.16 3.93 -5.64
CA TYR A 85 0.30 4.11 -6.80
C TYR A 85 0.97 3.62 -8.08
N GLU A 86 2.23 3.97 -8.33
CA GLU A 86 2.93 3.54 -9.54
C GLU A 86 3.14 2.02 -9.56
N PHE A 87 3.42 1.41 -8.41
CA PHE A 87 3.43 -0.04 -8.26
C PHE A 87 2.06 -0.65 -8.63
N ALA A 88 0.98 -0.17 -8.02
CA ALA A 88 -0.37 -0.66 -8.26
C ALA A 88 -0.84 -0.41 -9.69
N ARG A 89 -0.45 0.72 -10.30
CA ARG A 89 -0.76 1.07 -11.70
C ARG A 89 -0.13 0.08 -12.66
N ARG A 90 1.16 -0.22 -12.52
CA ARG A 90 1.85 -1.20 -13.38
C ARG A 90 1.23 -2.59 -13.25
N TRP A 91 0.93 -3.01 -12.02
CA TRP A 91 0.24 -4.28 -11.80
C TRP A 91 -1.16 -4.26 -12.44
N ALA A 92 -1.92 -3.18 -12.29
CA ALA A 92 -3.25 -3.08 -12.90
C ALA A 92 -3.20 -3.12 -14.44
N GLU A 93 -2.17 -2.53 -15.06
CA GLU A 93 -1.94 -2.62 -16.50
C GLU A 93 -1.61 -4.05 -16.93
N GLU A 94 -0.68 -4.71 -16.26
CA GLU A 94 -0.36 -6.11 -16.53
C GLU A 94 -1.57 -7.03 -16.32
N ALA A 95 -2.36 -6.80 -15.28
CA ALA A 95 -3.58 -7.58 -15.00
C ALA A 95 -4.65 -7.36 -16.07
N ARG A 96 -4.81 -6.13 -16.57
CA ARG A 96 -5.73 -5.84 -17.67
C ARG A 96 -5.34 -6.60 -18.94
N ASP A 97 -4.05 -6.67 -19.23
CA ASP A 97 -3.54 -7.23 -20.48
C ASP A 97 -3.48 -8.78 -20.45
N ASN A 98 -3.33 -9.39 -19.26
CA ASN A 98 -3.11 -10.83 -19.11
C ASN A 98 -4.24 -11.61 -18.41
N LEU A 99 -5.20 -10.94 -17.77
CA LEU A 99 -6.27 -11.61 -17.01
C LEU A 99 -7.66 -11.33 -17.59
N PRO A 100 -8.58 -12.30 -17.49
CA PRO A 100 -9.97 -12.11 -17.90
C PRO A 100 -10.60 -10.89 -17.22
N GLU A 101 -11.41 -10.17 -17.98
CA GLU A 101 -12.22 -9.08 -17.43
C GLU A 101 -13.15 -9.60 -16.33
N GLY A 102 -13.25 -8.85 -15.23
CA GLY A 102 -14.06 -9.24 -14.07
C GLY A 102 -13.46 -10.33 -13.18
N SER A 103 -12.31 -10.93 -13.51
CA SER A 103 -11.63 -11.86 -12.60
C SER A 103 -11.28 -11.20 -11.26
N ASP A 104 -11.41 -11.94 -10.16
CA ASP A 104 -11.18 -11.42 -8.81
C ASP A 104 -9.81 -10.74 -8.68
N HIS A 105 -8.76 -11.37 -9.23
CA HIS A 105 -7.41 -10.81 -9.24
C HIS A 105 -7.39 -9.43 -9.92
N ARG A 106 -7.95 -9.33 -11.12
CA ARG A 106 -7.99 -8.07 -11.87
C ARG A 106 -8.79 -7.00 -11.12
N VAL A 107 -9.93 -7.36 -10.54
CA VAL A 107 -10.78 -6.45 -9.75
C VAL A 107 -10.02 -5.91 -8.53
N LEU A 108 -9.35 -6.80 -7.79
CA LEU A 108 -8.58 -6.44 -6.59
C LEU A 108 -7.46 -5.44 -6.90
N VAL A 109 -6.64 -5.74 -7.91
CA VAL A 109 -5.51 -4.87 -8.28
C VAL A 109 -5.98 -3.52 -8.80
N HIS A 110 -7.04 -3.50 -9.62
CA HIS A 110 -7.62 -2.24 -10.08
C HIS A 110 -8.17 -1.41 -8.90
N SER A 111 -8.86 -2.04 -7.96
CA SER A 111 -9.42 -1.38 -6.78
C SER A 111 -8.34 -0.76 -5.89
N MET A 112 -7.25 -1.50 -5.62
CA MET A 112 -6.07 -1.00 -4.91
C MET A 112 -5.47 0.24 -5.61
N ARG A 113 -5.27 0.16 -6.93
CA ARG A 113 -4.78 1.29 -7.73
C ARG A 113 -5.72 2.49 -7.67
N ASP A 114 -7.04 2.27 -7.66
CA ASP A 114 -8.04 3.34 -7.60
C ASP A 114 -8.10 4.01 -6.22
N ALA A 115 -7.97 3.24 -5.14
CA ALA A 115 -7.86 3.77 -3.78
C ALA A 115 -6.66 4.71 -3.64
N LEU A 116 -5.49 4.30 -4.14
CA LEU A 116 -4.27 5.12 -4.18
C LEU A 116 -4.43 6.34 -5.10
N ALA A 117 -5.13 6.19 -6.23
CA ALA A 117 -5.37 7.27 -7.18
C ALA A 117 -6.20 8.43 -6.59
N ARG A 118 -7.11 8.12 -5.66
CA ARG A 118 -7.94 9.11 -4.98
C ARG A 118 -7.10 10.14 -4.20
N VAL A 119 -5.94 9.72 -3.69
CA VAL A 119 -5.04 10.56 -2.89
C VAL A 119 -3.94 11.24 -3.72
N ARG A 120 -3.39 10.56 -4.73
CA ARG A 120 -2.15 10.93 -5.48
C ARG A 120 -2.21 12.23 -6.33
N MET A 121 -3.23 13.07 -6.15
CA MET A 121 -3.58 14.13 -7.10
C MET A 121 -2.71 15.42 -7.09
N PRO A 122 -1.99 15.87 -6.04
CA PRO A 122 -1.37 17.21 -6.09
C PRO A 122 -0.01 17.35 -6.78
N MET A 123 0.72 16.28 -7.16
CA MET A 123 2.09 16.45 -7.71
C MET A 123 2.30 15.95 -9.15
N ALA A 124 1.46 15.06 -9.66
CA ALA A 124 1.68 14.43 -10.96
C ALA A 124 0.70 14.86 -12.06
N LYS A 125 -0.50 15.34 -11.69
CA LYS A 125 -1.54 15.81 -12.62
C LYS A 125 -2.46 16.83 -11.95
N GLU A 126 -2.35 18.10 -12.32
CA GLU A 126 -3.26 19.18 -11.87
C GLU A 126 -4.70 19.01 -12.36
N LYS A 127 -4.95 18.11 -13.33
CA LYS A 127 -6.28 17.84 -13.88
C LYS A 127 -6.83 16.53 -13.31
N PRO A 128 -8.10 16.50 -12.85
CA PRO A 128 -8.75 15.28 -12.40
C PRO A 128 -8.63 14.19 -13.45
N THR A 129 -8.20 12.99 -13.03
CA THR A 129 -8.32 11.80 -13.88
C THR A 129 -9.82 11.56 -14.07
N SER A 130 -10.32 11.99 -15.23
CA SER A 130 -11.74 12.18 -15.57
C SER A 130 -12.66 10.97 -15.41
N ARG A 131 -12.13 9.79 -15.03
CA ARG A 131 -12.90 8.55 -14.93
C ARG A 131 -13.62 8.32 -13.60
N ARG A 132 -13.20 8.94 -12.49
CA ARG A 132 -13.87 8.77 -11.18
C ARG A 132 -13.73 10.01 -10.30
N LYS A 133 -14.42 11.09 -10.65
CA LYS A 133 -14.77 12.09 -9.62
C LYS A 133 -15.77 11.42 -8.69
N ILE A 134 -15.39 11.23 -7.44
CA ILE A 134 -16.37 10.91 -6.39
C ILE A 134 -17.10 12.21 -6.10
N GLU A 135 -18.43 12.16 -6.09
CA GLU A 135 -19.24 13.33 -5.79
C GLU A 135 -18.92 13.86 -4.39
N GLY A 136 -18.66 15.16 -4.29
CA GLY A 136 -18.26 15.81 -3.03
C GLY A 136 -16.76 15.76 -2.71
N ASP A 137 -15.94 15.02 -3.48
CA ASP A 137 -14.49 15.11 -3.33
C ASP A 137 -13.96 16.46 -3.88
N PHE A 138 -12.97 17.02 -3.19
CA PHE A 138 -12.19 18.15 -3.65
C PHE A 138 -11.43 17.82 -4.95
N GLY A 139 -11.06 18.85 -5.71
CA GLY A 139 -10.22 18.67 -6.90
C GLY A 139 -8.82 18.15 -6.58
N ILE A 140 -8.35 18.37 -5.34
CA ILE A 140 -7.03 17.99 -4.84
C ILE A 140 -7.22 17.48 -3.40
N ALA A 141 -6.60 16.35 -3.08
CA ALA A 141 -6.53 15.83 -1.72
C ALA A 141 -5.60 16.71 -0.87
N ILE A 142 -6.11 17.29 0.21
CA ILE A 142 -5.37 18.26 1.04
C ILE A 142 -4.63 17.49 2.13
N PRO A 143 -3.28 17.55 2.21
CA PRO A 143 -2.53 16.90 3.27
C PRO A 143 -2.89 17.47 4.64
N VAL A 144 -3.15 16.60 5.61
CA VAL A 144 -3.55 16.98 6.97
C VAL A 144 -2.92 16.07 8.02
N ALA A 145 -2.61 16.65 9.18
CA ALA A 145 -2.36 15.90 10.40
C ALA A 145 -3.65 15.85 11.23
N PHE A 146 -4.03 14.66 11.68
CA PHE A 146 -5.22 14.43 12.47
C PHE A 146 -4.95 14.63 13.97
N THR A 147 -6.03 14.83 14.73
CA THR A 147 -5.97 15.01 16.18
C THR A 147 -5.49 13.76 16.92
N ASP A 148 -5.56 12.58 16.30
CA ASP A 148 -5.02 11.33 16.84
C ASP A 148 -3.54 11.11 16.47
N GLY A 149 -2.85 12.10 15.92
CA GLY A 149 -1.42 12.03 15.59
C GLY A 149 -1.10 11.36 14.26
N LYS A 150 -2.09 10.80 13.56
CA LYS A 150 -1.92 10.25 12.21
C LYS A 150 -1.79 11.37 11.17
N VAL A 151 -1.24 11.03 10.01
CA VAL A 151 -1.32 11.89 8.83
C VAL A 151 -2.13 11.25 7.71
N GLY A 152 -2.60 12.09 6.81
CA GLY A 152 -3.30 11.65 5.64
C GLY A 152 -3.81 12.82 4.82
N TRP A 153 -4.99 12.66 4.25
CA TRP A 153 -5.55 13.65 3.33
C TRP A 153 -7.02 13.87 3.58
N GLN A 154 -7.43 15.13 3.59
CA GLN A 154 -8.81 15.51 3.44
C GLN A 154 -9.16 15.49 1.95
N VAL A 155 -10.07 14.59 1.57
CA VAL A 155 -10.49 14.39 0.18
C VAL A 155 -11.82 15.06 -0.12
N GLY A 156 -12.58 15.47 0.88
CA GLY A 156 -13.82 16.25 0.73
C GLY A 156 -14.24 16.93 2.05
N PRO A 157 -15.35 17.68 2.07
CA PRO A 157 -15.80 18.41 3.27
C PRO A 157 -16.02 17.53 4.50
N SER A 158 -16.41 16.28 4.29
CA SER A 158 -16.68 15.29 5.35
C SER A 158 -15.96 13.97 5.09
N ALA A 159 -14.91 13.98 4.27
CA ALA A 159 -14.18 12.78 3.89
C ALA A 159 -12.67 13.00 4.05
N ALA A 160 -12.05 12.09 4.79
CA ALA A 160 -10.61 12.04 4.99
C ALA A 160 -10.12 10.60 4.92
N ILE A 161 -8.85 10.43 4.55
CA ILE A 161 -8.19 9.13 4.41
C ILE A 161 -6.89 9.21 5.20
N ALA A 162 -6.72 8.38 6.22
CA ALA A 162 -5.43 8.26 6.89
C ALA A 162 -4.48 7.41 6.05
N ARG A 163 -3.20 7.77 6.07
CA ARG A 163 -2.16 7.05 5.35
C ARG A 163 -2.05 5.60 5.82
N VAL A 164 -2.13 5.36 7.13
CA VAL A 164 -2.11 4.00 7.70
C VAL A 164 -3.29 3.14 7.22
N ASP A 165 -4.48 3.73 7.06
CA ASP A 165 -5.64 2.99 6.56
C ASP A 165 -5.44 2.58 5.09
N LEU A 166 -4.88 3.47 4.28
CA LEU A 166 -4.53 3.19 2.89
C LEU A 166 -3.46 2.10 2.77
N ALA A 167 -2.48 2.08 3.68
CA ALA A 167 -1.48 1.03 3.77
C ALA A 167 -2.10 -0.32 4.18
N ASP A 168 -3.02 -0.31 5.14
CA ASP A 168 -3.74 -1.51 5.57
C ASP A 168 -4.63 -2.07 4.46
N ASP A 169 -5.29 -1.23 3.68
CA ASP A 169 -6.05 -1.63 2.49
C ASP A 169 -5.18 -2.35 1.45
N VAL A 170 -3.95 -1.86 1.24
CA VAL A 170 -2.98 -2.52 0.35
C VAL A 170 -2.58 -3.89 0.92
N ILE A 171 -2.24 -3.97 2.21
CA ILE A 171 -1.90 -5.25 2.87
C ILE A 171 -3.05 -6.25 2.71
N CYS A 172 -4.28 -5.85 3.03
CA CYS A 172 -5.46 -6.70 2.90
C CYS A 172 -5.71 -7.11 1.45
N THR A 173 -5.39 -6.25 0.48
CA THR A 173 -5.46 -6.62 -0.94
C THR A 173 -4.43 -7.70 -1.29
N LEU A 174 -3.19 -7.58 -0.81
CA LEU A 174 -2.14 -8.58 -1.02
C LEU A 174 -2.52 -9.94 -0.39
N GLU A 175 -3.11 -9.93 0.80
CA GLU A 175 -3.62 -11.13 1.47
C GLU A 175 -4.66 -11.84 0.60
N ARG A 176 -5.65 -11.09 0.10
CA ARG A 176 -6.71 -11.62 -0.76
C ARG A 176 -6.17 -12.16 -2.08
N LEU A 177 -5.22 -11.46 -2.70
CA LEU A 177 -4.54 -11.92 -3.92
C LEU A 177 -3.78 -13.22 -3.67
N GLY A 178 -3.18 -13.37 -2.48
CA GLY A 178 -2.54 -14.60 -2.06
C GLY A 178 -3.52 -15.78 -1.95
N SER A 179 -4.72 -15.54 -1.43
CA SER A 179 -5.79 -16.56 -1.34
C SER A 179 -6.36 -16.96 -2.71
N THR A 180 -6.57 -16.01 -3.62
CA THR A 180 -7.06 -16.30 -4.98
C THR A 180 -6.07 -17.18 -5.77
N ASN A 181 -4.77 -16.98 -5.59
CA ASN A 181 -3.73 -17.82 -6.22
C ASN A 181 -3.77 -19.29 -5.77
N GLN A 182 -4.23 -19.57 -4.55
CA GLN A 182 -4.33 -20.95 -4.03
C GLN A 182 -5.53 -21.71 -4.60
N GLN A 183 -6.66 -21.02 -4.83
CA GLN A 183 -7.88 -21.65 -5.36
C GLN A 183 -7.72 -22.10 -6.82
N GLY A 184 -6.99 -21.35 -7.65
CA GLY A 184 -6.68 -21.75 -9.03
C GLY A 184 -5.70 -22.94 -9.14
N THR A 185 -4.96 -23.25 -8.07
CA THR A 185 -4.02 -24.40 -8.04
C THR A 185 -4.74 -25.72 -7.73
N ILE A 186 -5.84 -25.68 -6.96
CA ILE A 186 -6.60 -26.88 -6.57
C ILE A 186 -7.47 -27.41 -7.73
N GLN A 187 -7.89 -26.57 -8.67
CA GLN A 187 -8.73 -27.00 -9.81
C GLN A 187 -7.95 -27.63 -10.98
N HIS A 188 -6.62 -27.60 -10.97
CA HIS A 188 -5.79 -28.20 -12.03
C HIS A 188 -5.15 -29.55 -11.66
N SER A 189 -5.45 -30.13 -10.49
CA SER A 189 -4.85 -31.39 -10.04
C SER A 189 -5.76 -32.62 -10.15
N THR A 190 -6.65 -32.67 -11.14
CA THR A 190 -7.37 -33.89 -11.53
C THR A 190 -7.44 -33.99 -13.04
N ASP A 191 -6.30 -34.16 -13.70
CA ASP A 191 -6.24 -35.05 -14.86
C ASP A 191 -4.80 -35.41 -15.24
N GLY A 192 -4.59 -36.70 -15.50
CA GLY A 192 -3.48 -37.18 -16.33
C GLY A 192 -2.16 -37.47 -15.62
N ALA A 193 -2.10 -38.59 -14.91
CA ALA A 193 -0.85 -39.33 -14.74
C ALA A 193 -0.26 -39.67 -16.11
N ARG A 194 0.87 -39.06 -16.48
CA ARG A 194 1.82 -39.63 -17.44
C ARG A 194 3.25 -39.41 -16.94
N SER A 195 3.89 -40.54 -16.67
CA SER A 195 5.31 -40.70 -16.37
C SER A 195 6.19 -40.18 -17.49
N SER A 196 7.21 -39.40 -17.15
CA SER A 196 8.41 -39.21 -17.97
C SER A 196 9.65 -39.59 -17.14
N PRO A 197 10.67 -40.22 -17.75
CA PRO A 197 11.77 -40.87 -17.04
C PRO A 197 12.84 -39.85 -16.56
N PRO A 198 13.73 -40.26 -15.64
CA PRO A 198 14.71 -39.35 -15.04
C PRO A 198 15.81 -38.96 -16.03
N ILE A 199 16.20 -37.70 -15.99
CA ILE A 199 17.38 -37.16 -16.67
C ILE A 199 18.60 -37.58 -15.85
N GLN A 200 19.53 -38.32 -16.48
CA GLN A 200 20.84 -38.61 -15.91
C GLN A 200 21.77 -37.39 -16.08
N ILE A 201 22.56 -37.13 -15.03
CA ILE A 201 23.65 -36.15 -14.98
C ILE A 201 24.85 -36.68 -15.77
#